data_AF-A0A645J861-F1
#
_entry.id   AF-A0A645J861-F1
#
_cell.length_a   1.000
_cell.length_b   1.000
_cell.length_c   1.000
_cell.angle_alpha   90.00
_cell.angle_beta   90.00
_cell.angle_gamma   90.00
#
_symmetry.space_group_name_H-M   'P 1'
#
loop_
_entity.id
_entity.type
_entity.pdbx_description
1 polymer ?
#
loop_
_entity_poly.entity_id
_entity_poly.type
_entity_poly.pdbx_seq_one_letter_code
_entity_poly.pdbx_strand_id
1 'polypeptide(L)'
;MNHAIVYGSDDVLRAFARFRLASNYNPPSTITVRLVADFMLAIRRDLDGGQSTVTGVELLGMRVNDLYSQTNLVAALTDPFDQVCAREGWTPPWPQEHRV
;
A
#
# COMPACT_ATOMS: atom_id res chain seq x y z
N MET A 1 -4.91 13.67 27.21
CA MET A 1 -3.81 13.91 26.25
C MET A 1 -4.36 13.56 24.87
N ASN A 2 -4.70 14.55 24.05
CA ASN A 2 -5.19 14.31 22.69
C ASN A 2 -3.98 14.11 21.78
N HIS A 3 -3.75 12.87 21.36
CA HIS A 3 -2.70 12.55 20.39
C HIS A 3 -3.22 12.91 19.00
N ALA A 4 -2.82 14.08 18.49
CA ALA A 4 -2.99 14.38 17.07
C ALA A 4 -1.91 13.59 16.31
N ILE A 5 -2.34 12.60 15.51
CA ILE A 5 -1.43 11.93 14.59
C ILE A 5 -1.26 12.88 13.40
N VAL A 6 -0.15 13.61 13.38
CA VAL A 6 0.24 14.44 12.24
C VAL A 6 0.98 13.53 11.28
N TYR A 7 0.35 13.16 10.16
CA TYR A 7 1.04 12.55 9.03
C TYR A 7 1.61 13.69 8.17
N GLY A 8 2.92 13.66 7.90
CA GLY A 8 3.67 14.78 7.31
C GLY A 8 3.29 15.14 5.86
N SER A 9 2.75 14.19 5.09
CA SER A 9 2.29 14.43 3.71
C SER A 9 0.92 13.82 3.38
N ASP A 10 0.28 14.43 2.38
CA ASP A 10 -0.99 13.99 1.80
C ASP A 10 -0.93 12.54 1.33
N ASP A 11 0.22 12.09 0.81
CA ASP A 11 0.38 10.72 0.33
C ASP A 11 0.40 9.71 1.47
N VAL A 12 1.07 10.03 2.58
CA VAL A 12 1.04 9.20 3.80
C VAL A 12 -0.37 9.13 4.37
N LEU A 13 -1.06 10.28 4.48
CA LEU A 13 -2.43 10.35 4.99
C LEU A 13 -3.38 9.53 4.10
N ARG A 14 -3.29 9.67 2.77
CA ARG A 14 -4.11 8.95 1.80
C ARG A 14 -3.86 7.44 1.87
N ALA A 15 -2.61 7.01 1.92
CA ALA A 15 -2.26 5.60 2.02
C ALA A 15 -2.73 4.97 3.33
N PHE A 16 -2.55 5.68 4.46
CA PHE A 16 -3.06 5.24 5.75
C PHE A 16 -4.59 5.13 5.77
N ALA A 17 -5.30 6.15 5.26
CA ALA A 17 -6.76 6.14 5.20
C ALA A 17 -7.27 4.96 4.37
N ARG A 18 -6.67 4.69 3.21
CA ARG A 18 -7.01 3.54 2.34
C ARG A 18 -6.77 2.21 3.06
N PHE A 19 -5.60 2.02 3.67
CA PHE A 19 -5.31 0.82 4.47
C PHE A 19 -6.33 0.64 5.60
N ARG A 20 -6.60 1.69 6.39
CA ARG A 20 -7.49 1.61 7.54
C ARG A 20 -8.93 1.35 7.16
N LEU A 21 -9.40 1.95 6.06
CA LEU A 21 -10.73 1.72 5.49
C LEU A 21 -10.84 0.28 4.99
N ALA A 22 -9.88 -0.19 4.18
CA ALA A 22 -9.89 -1.55 3.65
C ALA A 22 -10.04 -2.60 4.76
N SER A 23 -9.32 -2.44 5.89
CA SER A 23 -9.39 -3.38 7.02
C SER A 23 -10.78 -3.56 7.63
N ASN A 24 -11.72 -2.64 7.39
CA ASN A 24 -13.12 -2.80 7.82
C ASN A 24 -13.98 -3.61 6.84
N TYR A 25 -13.45 -3.96 5.66
CA TYR A 25 -14.15 -4.65 4.56
C TYR A 25 -13.54 -6.01 4.22
N ASN A 26 -12.79 -6.62 5.15
CA ASN A 26 -12.20 -7.96 5.01
C ASN A 26 -11.51 -8.20 3.64
N PRO A 27 -10.50 -7.40 3.29
CA PRO A 27 -9.86 -7.48 1.98
C PRO A 27 -9.05 -8.79 1.86
N PRO A 28 -8.83 -9.30 0.63
CA PRO A 28 -7.89 -10.40 0.41
C PRO A 28 -6.53 -10.10 1.04
N SER A 29 -5.83 -11.15 1.50
CA SER A 29 -4.51 -11.01 2.13
C SER A 29 -3.52 -10.27 1.21
N THR A 30 -3.54 -10.58 -0.08
CA THR A 30 -2.75 -9.90 -1.12
C THR A 30 -3.00 -8.38 -1.14
N ILE A 31 -4.27 -7.96 -1.08
CA ILE A 31 -4.65 -6.54 -1.02
C ILE A 31 -4.17 -5.91 0.28
N THR A 32 -4.28 -6.61 1.40
CA THR A 32 -3.79 -6.13 2.69
C THR A 32 -2.28 -5.87 2.65
N VAL A 33 -1.52 -6.84 2.14
CA VAL A 33 -0.05 -6.73 2.02
C VAL A 33 0.32 -5.57 1.11
N ARG A 34 -0.36 -5.42 -0.03
CA ARG A 34 -0.16 -4.29 -0.94
C ARG A 34 -0.43 -2.95 -0.26
N LEU A 35 -1.56 -2.78 0.42
CA LEU A 35 -1.89 -1.51 1.08
C LEU A 35 -0.92 -1.14 2.21
N VAL A 36 -0.41 -2.14 2.95
CA VAL A 36 0.63 -1.93 3.95
C VAL A 36 1.95 -1.49 3.29
N ALA A 37 2.33 -2.13 2.17
CA ALA A 37 3.52 -1.73 1.42
C ALA A 37 3.41 -0.30 0.90
N ASP A 38 2.27 0.08 0.30
CA ASP A 38 2.02 1.44 -0.19
C ASP A 38 2.12 2.48 0.94
N PHE A 39 1.57 2.17 2.12
CA PHE A 39 1.68 3.06 3.29
C PHE A 39 3.11 3.25 3.77
N MET A 40 3.88 2.16 3.88
CA MET A 40 5.28 2.21 4.31
C MET A 40 6.18 2.91 3.31
N LEU A 41 5.91 2.74 2.01
CA LEU A 41 6.61 3.48 0.95
C LEU A 41 6.31 4.97 1.00
N ALA A 42 5.05 5.35 1.22
CA ALA A 42 4.67 6.75 1.41
C ALA A 42 5.43 7.37 2.60
N ILE A 43 5.50 6.67 3.75
CA ILE A 43 6.29 7.13 4.90
C ILE A 43 7.76 7.30 4.54
N ARG A 44 8.34 6.34 3.84
CA ARG A 44 9.75 6.39 3.48
C ARG A 44 10.08 7.56 2.54
N ARG A 45 9.22 7.83 1.55
CA ARG A 45 9.35 9.00 0.67
C ARG A 45 9.18 10.31 1.43
N ASP A 46 8.26 10.35 2.38
CA ASP A 46 8.07 11.52 3.25
C ASP A 46 9.34 11.85 4.06
N LEU A 47 10.00 10.82 4.59
CA LEU A 47 11.20 10.95 5.40
C LEU A 47 12.47 11.32 4.60
N ASP A 48 12.55 10.94 3.32
CA ASP A 48 13.74 11.19 2.49
C ASP A 48 13.60 12.36 1.49
N GLY A 49 12.50 13.12 1.57
CA GLY A 49 12.25 14.23 0.66
C GLY A 49 11.84 13.78 -0.75
N GLY A 50 11.19 12.62 -0.87
CA GLY A 50 10.63 12.09 -2.10
C GLY A 50 11.64 11.41 -3.03
N GLN A 51 12.84 11.09 -2.54
CA GLN A 51 13.94 10.57 -3.35
C GLN A 51 13.99 9.03 -3.37
N SER A 52 13.26 8.33 -2.49
CA SER A 52 13.24 6.87 -2.48
C SER A 52 12.76 6.27 -3.79
N THR A 53 13.61 5.43 -4.37
CA THR A 53 13.26 4.52 -5.46
C THR A 53 12.91 3.12 -4.96
N VAL A 54 12.94 2.89 -3.63
CA VAL A 54 12.62 1.60 -3.00
C VAL A 54 11.22 1.16 -3.40
N THR A 55 11.10 -0.13 -3.74
CA THR A 55 9.86 -0.80 -4.14
C THR A 55 9.24 -1.58 -3.00
N GLY A 56 7.97 -1.99 -3.16
CA GLY A 56 7.30 -2.85 -2.19
C GLY A 56 7.99 -4.20 -2.02
N VAL A 57 8.64 -4.70 -3.08
CA VAL A 57 9.41 -5.94 -3.06
C VAL A 57 10.64 -5.81 -2.17
N GLU A 58 11.42 -4.73 -2.29
CA GLU A 58 12.60 -4.51 -1.44
C GLU A 58 12.20 -4.25 0.01
N LEU A 59 11.11 -3.52 0.23
CA LEU A 59 10.58 -3.22 1.54
C LEU A 59 10.11 -4.49 2.28
N LEU A 60 9.36 -5.38 1.62
CA LEU A 60 8.83 -6.60 2.24
C LEU A 60 9.78 -7.78 2.15
N GLY A 61 10.70 -7.80 1.18
CA GLY A 61 11.68 -8.86 0.98
C GLY A 61 12.62 -9.02 2.17
N MET A 62 12.81 -7.98 2.97
CA MET A 62 13.57 -8.08 4.23
C MET A 62 12.82 -8.82 5.35
N ARG A 63 11.51 -9.07 5.20
CA ARG A 63 10.65 -9.70 6.23
C ARG A 63 10.02 -11.01 5.79
N VAL A 64 9.95 -11.27 4.48
CA VAL A 64 9.32 -12.47 3.90
C VAL A 64 10.39 -13.31 3.21
N ASN A 65 10.78 -14.43 3.84
CA ASN A 65 11.94 -15.25 3.45
C ASN A 65 11.86 -15.81 2.02
N ASP A 66 10.65 -16.02 1.50
CA ASP A 66 10.39 -16.66 0.20
C ASP A 66 9.70 -15.73 -0.80
N LEU A 67 9.70 -14.41 -0.55
CA LEU A 67 8.98 -13.42 -1.35
C LEU A 67 9.24 -13.56 -2.86
N TYR A 68 10.51 -13.65 -3.25
CA TYR A 68 10.90 -13.72 -4.66
C TYR A 68 10.45 -15.00 -5.36
N SER A 69 10.14 -16.06 -4.60
CA SER A 69 9.54 -17.29 -5.15
C SER A 69 8.02 -17.23 -5.26
N GLN A 70 7.37 -16.25 -4.61
CA GLN A 70 5.93 -16.03 -4.66
C GLN A 70 5.57 -15.04 -5.77
N THR A 71 5.49 -15.52 -7.02
CA THR A 71 5.24 -14.67 -8.20
C THR A 71 3.98 -13.79 -8.05
N ASN A 72 2.92 -14.31 -7.45
CA ASN A 72 1.68 -13.56 -7.22
C ASN A 72 1.88 -12.40 -6.24
N LEU A 73 2.69 -12.60 -5.19
CA LEU A 73 2.96 -11.56 -4.20
C LEU A 73 3.90 -10.50 -4.75
N VAL A 74 4.89 -10.90 -5.55
CA VAL A 74 5.75 -9.96 -6.29
C VAL A 74 4.90 -9.09 -7.23
N ALA A 75 4.04 -9.71 -8.05
CA ALA A 75 3.13 -8.99 -8.94
C ALA A 75 2.22 -8.04 -8.16
N ALA A 76 1.69 -8.47 -7.02
CA ALA A 76 0.88 -7.61 -6.15
C ALA A 76 1.63 -6.40 -5.61
N LEU A 77 2.97 -6.43 -5.51
CA LEU A 77 3.80 -5.33 -5.02
C LEU A 77 4.37 -4.43 -6.13
N THR A 78 4.31 -4.87 -7.39
CA THR A 78 4.86 -4.14 -8.54
C THR A 78 3.78 -3.57 -9.46
N ASP A 79 2.66 -4.26 -9.62
CA ASP A 79 1.63 -3.89 -10.59
C ASP A 79 0.86 -2.62 -10.15
N PRO A 80 0.21 -1.90 -11.06
CA PRO A 80 -0.78 -0.89 -10.71
C PRO A 80 -1.87 -1.45 -9.79
N PHE A 81 -2.27 -0.67 -8.77
CA PHE A 81 -3.16 -1.14 -7.70
C PHE A 81 -4.53 -1.61 -8.21
N ASP A 82 -5.07 -0.95 -9.23
CA ASP A 82 -6.30 -1.30 -9.93
C ASP A 82 -6.23 -2.69 -10.57
N GLN A 83 -5.08 -3.06 -11.14
CA GLN A 83 -4.86 -4.39 -11.70
C GLN A 83 -4.81 -5.47 -10.62
N VAL A 84 -4.20 -5.15 -9.46
CA VAL A 84 -4.22 -6.06 -8.30
C VAL A 84 -5.65 -6.26 -7.80
N CYS A 85 -6.44 -5.18 -7.69
CA CYS A 85 -7.84 -5.25 -7.30
C CYS A 85 -8.66 -6.13 -8.25
N ALA A 86 -8.49 -5.94 -9.57
CA ALA A 86 -9.18 -6.73 -10.58
C ALA A 86 -8.82 -8.22 -10.50
N ARG A 87 -7.52 -8.54 -10.35
CA ARG A 87 -7.03 -9.92 -10.22
C ARG A 87 -7.56 -10.63 -8.97
N GLU A 88 -7.67 -9.91 -7.86
CA GLU A 88 -8.17 -10.44 -6.59
C GLU A 88 -9.71 -10.38 -6.47
N GLY A 89 -10.41 -9.90 -7.51
CA GLY A 89 -11.86 -9.72 -7.49
C GLY A 89 -12.36 -8.77 -6.40
N TRP A 90 -11.52 -7.80 -5.99
CA TRP A 90 -11.78 -6.90 -4.88
C TRP A 90 -12.13 -5.50 -5.35
N THR A 91 -13.17 -4.90 -4.76
CA THR A 91 -13.58 -3.52 -5.05
C THR A 91 -13.20 -2.60 -3.89
N PRO A 92 -12.38 -1.55 -4.12
CA PRO A 92 -11.99 -0.63 -3.07
C PRO A 92 -13.19 0.14 -2.47
N PRO A 93 -13.27 0.32 -1.13
CA PRO A 93 -14.37 1.01 -0.46
C PRO A 93 -14.23 2.55 -0.44
N TRP A 94 -13.34 3.11 -1.25
CA TRP A 94 -13.17 4.55 -1.42
C TRP A 94 -13.50 4.97 -2.86
N PRO A 95 -13.88 6.24 -3.08
CA PRO A 95 -14.06 6.76 -4.43
C PRO A 95 -12.79 6.55 -5.23
N GLN A 96 -12.90 5.90 -6.39
CA GLN A 96 -11.82 5.92 -7.35
C GLN A 96 -11.79 7.33 -7.93
N GLU A 97 -10.62 7.97 -7.90
CA GLU A 97 -10.45 9.33 -8.41
C GLU A 97 -10.89 9.37 -9.88
N HIS A 98 -12.07 9.92 -10.17
CA HIS A 98 -12.38 10.39 -11.51
C HIS A 98 -11.42 11.55 -11.77
N ARG A 99 -10.37 11.31 -12.57
CA ARG A 99 -9.63 12.41 -13.19
C ARG A 99 -10.63 13.21 -14.04
N VAL A 100 -10.99 14.39 -13.56
CA VAL A 100 -11.61 15.45 -14.36
C VAL A 100 -10.48 16.29 -14.95
#